data_AF-A0A2Z5QWM8-F1
#
_entry.id   AF-A0A2Z5QWM8-F1
#
_cell.length_a   1.000
_cell.length_b   1.000
_cell.length_c   1.000
_cell.angle_alpha   90.00
_cell.angle_beta   90.00
_cell.angle_gamma   90.00
#
_symmetry.space_group_name_H-M   'P 1'
#
loop_
_entity.id
_entity.type
_entity.pdbx_description
1 polymer ?
#
loop_
_entity_poly.entity_id
_entity_poly.type
_entity_poly.pdbx_seq_one_letter_code
_entity_poly.pdbx_strand_id
1 'polypeptide(L)'
;MIGNWRYLLVYLTAILGGSAAVWVLEPHAVVVGASGGIFGLMGAYLTIMVALKERDNVRSVMVLIGVNVIYGFIMPGISWQAHLGGFIAGAIATLLCIAPQLMRSRGR
;
A
#
# COMPACT_ATOMS: atom_id res chain seq x y z
N MET A 1 -11.42 2.01 -13.09
CA MET A 1 -11.44 1.74 -11.64
C MET A 1 -10.91 0.33 -11.40
N ILE A 2 -10.21 0.09 -10.29
CA ILE A 2 -9.79 -1.27 -9.91
C ILE A 2 -11.07 -2.09 -9.67
N GLY A 3 -11.30 -3.15 -10.44
CA GLY A 3 -12.48 -4.00 -10.22
C GLY A 3 -12.46 -4.62 -8.81
N ASN A 4 -13.64 -4.83 -8.21
CA ASN A 4 -13.81 -5.24 -6.82
C ASN A 4 -12.90 -6.43 -6.41
N TRP A 5 -12.74 -7.41 -7.29
CA TRP A 5 -11.89 -8.57 -7.03
C TRP A 5 -10.41 -8.21 -6.89
N ARG A 6 -9.90 -7.34 -7.76
CA ARG A 6 -8.49 -6.89 -7.71
C ARG A 6 -8.24 -5.99 -6.51
N TYR A 7 -9.23 -5.17 -6.15
CA TYR A 7 -9.17 -4.37 -4.94
C TYR A 7 -9.04 -5.28 -3.71
N LEU A 8 -9.89 -6.31 -3.62
CA LEU A 8 -9.84 -7.28 -2.54
C LEU A 8 -8.50 -8.03 -2.50
N LEU A 9 -8.00 -8.49 -3.64
CA LEU A 9 -6.70 -9.17 -3.71
C LEU A 9 -5.57 -8.27 -3.22
N VAL A 10 -5.48 -7.03 -3.72
CA VAL A 10 -4.45 -6.07 -3.27
C VAL A 10 -4.55 -5.83 -1.77
N TYR A 11 -5.76 -5.65 -1.24
CA TYR A 11 -5.99 -5.42 0.17
C TYR A 11 -5.57 -6.62 1.05
N LEU A 12 -5.94 -7.84 0.67
CA LEU A 12 -5.57 -9.04 1.41
C LEU A 12 -4.07 -9.34 1.31
N THR A 13 -3.47 -9.17 0.13
CA THR A 13 -2.01 -9.29 -0.03
C THR A 13 -1.26 -8.27 0.80
N ALA A 14 -1.78 -7.04 0.90
CA ALA A 14 -1.20 -6.02 1.78
C ALA A 14 -1.32 -6.38 3.27
N ILE A 15 -2.44 -6.93 3.72
CA ILE A 15 -2.56 -7.44 5.10
C ILE A 15 -1.49 -8.50 5.36
N LEU A 16 -1.34 -9.48 4.45
CA LEU A 16 -0.34 -10.53 4.59
C LEU A 16 1.09 -9.98 4.58
N GLY A 17 1.39 -9.03 3.70
CA GLY A 17 2.69 -8.36 3.64
C GLY A 17 3.00 -7.54 4.89
N GLY A 18 2.00 -6.85 5.44
CA GLY A 18 2.12 -6.14 6.71
C GLY A 18 2.40 -7.10 7.87
N SER A 19 1.62 -8.18 7.98
CA SER A 19 1.82 -9.22 9.00
C SER A 19 3.20 -9.89 8.89
N ALA A 20 3.66 -10.18 7.66
CA ALA A 20 4.99 -10.73 7.43
C ALA A 20 6.09 -9.76 7.84
N ALA A 21 5.94 -8.46 7.55
CA ALA A 21 6.90 -7.44 7.98
C ALA A 21 6.97 -7.32 9.50
N VAL A 22 5.84 -7.35 10.21
CA VAL A 22 5.82 -7.41 11.68
C VAL A 22 6.55 -8.65 12.18
N TRP A 23 6.25 -9.82 11.61
CA TRP A 23 6.88 -11.08 12.04
C TRP A 23 8.40 -11.07 11.89
N VAL A 24 8.93 -10.41 10.86
CA VAL A 24 10.38 -10.31 10.60
C VAL A 24 11.05 -9.21 11.43
N LEU A 25 10.42 -8.04 11.52
CA LEU A 25 11.04 -6.83 12.08
C LEU A 25 10.76 -6.64 13.58
N GLU A 26 9.67 -7.22 14.09
CA GLU A 26 9.25 -7.13 15.49
C GLU A 26 8.53 -8.42 15.94
N PRO A 27 9.22 -9.58 15.96
CA PRO A 27 8.61 -10.91 16.11
C PRO A 27 7.85 -11.15 17.42
N HIS A 28 8.11 -10.34 18.44
CA HIS A 28 7.48 -10.44 19.75
C HIS A 28 6.32 -9.47 19.95
N ALA A 29 6.06 -8.57 18.99
CA ALA A 29 4.95 -7.64 19.08
C ALA A 29 3.61 -8.33 18.79
N VAL A 30 2.62 -8.03 19.63
CA VAL A 30 1.23 -8.39 19.37
C VAL A 30 0.58 -7.22 18.66
N VAL A 31 0.35 -7.38 17.36
CA VAL A 31 -0.25 -6.36 16.50
C VAL A 31 -1.54 -6.93 15.91
N VAL A 32 -2.60 -6.13 15.93
CA VAL A 32 -3.87 -6.41 15.25
C VAL A 32 -4.32 -5.16 14.51
N GLY A 33 -4.79 -5.32 13.27
CA GLY A 33 -5.37 -4.19 12.56
C GLY A 33 -5.56 -4.40 11.07
N ALA A 34 -6.59 -3.74 10.54
CA ALA A 34 -6.85 -3.63 9.11
C ALA A 34 -5.94 -2.60 8.41
N SER A 35 -5.25 -1.75 9.17
CA SER A 35 -4.53 -0.59 8.65
C SER A 35 -3.39 -0.96 7.70
N GLY A 36 -2.70 -2.10 7.87
CA GLY A 36 -1.73 -2.59 6.90
C GLY A 36 -2.32 -2.75 5.48
N GLY A 37 -3.57 -3.21 5.40
CA GLY A 37 -4.32 -3.26 4.12
C GLY A 37 -4.62 -1.88 3.55
N ILE A 38 -4.97 -0.91 4.39
CA ILE A 38 -5.20 0.49 3.98
C ILE A 38 -3.92 1.10 3.41
N PHE A 39 -2.78 0.90 4.05
CA PHE A 39 -1.48 1.35 3.53
C PHE A 39 -1.14 0.67 2.20
N GLY A 40 -1.48 -0.61 2.04
CA GLY A 40 -1.36 -1.28 0.75
C GLY A 40 -2.20 -0.65 -0.35
N LEU A 41 -3.40 -0.19 -0.04
CA LEU A 41 -4.25 0.53 -0.99
C LEU A 41 -3.70 1.93 -1.29
N MET A 42 -3.04 2.60 -0.34
CA MET A 42 -2.30 3.84 -0.62
C MET A 42 -1.12 3.56 -1.57
N GLY A 43 -0.38 2.47 -1.36
CA GLY A 43 0.66 1.99 -2.28
C GLY A 43 0.11 1.72 -3.68
N ALA A 44 -1.03 1.02 -3.76
CA ALA A 44 -1.74 0.77 -5.01
C ALA A 44 -2.11 2.07 -5.74
N TYR A 45 -2.71 3.02 -5.02
CA TYR A 45 -3.08 4.31 -5.59
C TYR A 45 -1.87 5.08 -6.11
N LEU A 46 -0.79 5.16 -5.32
CA LEU A 46 0.46 5.79 -5.74
C LEU A 46 1.02 5.13 -7.00
N THR A 47 1.10 3.80 -7.04
CA THR A 47 1.59 3.06 -8.21
C THR A 47 0.78 3.40 -9.47
N ILE A 48 -0.54 3.49 -9.37
CA ILE A 48 -1.42 3.83 -10.50
C ILE A 48 -1.22 5.29 -10.92
N MET A 49 -1.20 6.24 -9.99
CA MET A 49 -1.01 7.66 -10.31
C MET A 49 0.35 7.92 -10.96
N VAL A 50 1.40 7.24 -10.50
CA VAL A 50 2.73 7.28 -11.13
C VAL A 50 2.67 6.73 -12.56
N ALA A 51 2.03 5.58 -12.77
CA ALA A 51 1.87 4.98 -14.10
C ALA A 51 1.07 5.88 -15.06
N LEU A 52 0.08 6.61 -14.54
CA LEU A 52 -0.72 7.56 -15.31
C LEU A 52 -0.02 8.91 -15.54
N LYS A 53 1.03 9.22 -14.77
CA LYS A 53 1.73 10.53 -14.72
C LYS A 53 0.89 11.66 -14.11
N GLU A 54 -0.03 11.33 -13.20
CA GLU A 54 -0.90 12.25 -12.47
C GLU A 54 -0.14 12.93 -11.32
N ARG A 55 0.66 13.95 -11.63
CA ARG A 55 1.63 14.55 -10.69
C ARG A 55 1.00 15.14 -9.42
N ASP A 56 -0.16 15.79 -9.54
CA ASP A 56 -0.83 16.42 -8.40
C ASP A 56 -1.39 15.38 -7.42
N ASN A 57 -1.94 14.28 -7.95
CA ASN A 57 -2.42 13.16 -7.15
C ASN A 57 -1.26 12.41 -6.47
N VAL A 58 -0.12 12.24 -7.17
CA VAL A 58 1.11 11.70 -6.57
C VAL A 58 1.57 12.57 -5.41
N ARG A 59 1.63 13.90 -5.59
CA ARG A 59 2.05 14.81 -4.52
C ARG A 59 1.13 14.69 -3.31
N SER A 60 -0.18 14.70 -3.54
CA SER A 60 -1.19 14.63 -2.48
C SER A 60 -1.10 13.32 -1.68
N VAL A 61 -0.98 12.18 -2.36
CA VAL A 61 -0.85 10.89 -1.65
C VAL A 61 0.50 10.76 -0.94
N MET A 62 1.59 11.29 -1.52
CA MET A 62 2.91 11.28 -0.87
C MET A 62 2.93 12.08 0.43
N VAL A 63 2.24 13.22 0.46
CA VAL A 63 2.07 14.00 1.71
C VAL A 63 1.31 13.17 2.74
N LEU A 64 0.20 12.53 2.36
CA LEU A 64 -0.58 11.69 3.25
C LEU A 64 0.25 10.51 3.80
N ILE A 65 1.01 9.84 2.93
CA ILE A 65 1.92 8.75 3.32
C ILE A 65 2.97 9.27 4.30
N GLY A 66 3.61 10.40 4.01
CA GLY A 66 4.63 10.99 4.87
C GLY A 66 4.11 11.30 6.28
N VAL A 67 2.93 11.92 6.38
CA VAL A 67 2.28 12.20 7.67
C VAL A 67 2.01 10.91 8.44
N ASN A 68 1.46 9.89 7.77
CA ASN A 68 1.12 8.61 8.37
C ASN A 68 2.37 7.83 8.84
N VAL A 69 3.47 7.90 8.07
CA VAL A 69 4.76 7.31 8.46
C VAL A 69 5.27 7.97 9.73
N ILE A 70 5.34 9.31 9.77
CA ILE A 70 5.78 10.05 10.98
C ILE A 70 4.91 9.65 12.17
N TYR A 71 3.59 9.64 11.98
CA TYR A 71 2.63 9.27 13.02
C TYR A 71 2.87 7.84 13.55
N GLY A 72 3.14 6.88 12.66
CA GLY A 72 3.43 5.50 13.03
C GLY A 72 4.72 5.30 13.82
N PHE A 73 5.71 6.19 13.68
CA PHE A 73 6.95 6.14 14.47
C PHE A 73 6.81 6.79 15.85
N ILE A 74 5.94 7.80 16.00
CA ILE A 74 5.85 8.57 17.24
C ILE A 74 4.71 8.12 18.16
N MET A 75 3.70 7.42 17.63
CA MET A 75 2.54 6.98 18.42
C MET A 75 2.68 5.54 18.92
N PRO A 76 2.74 5.32 20.24
CA PRO A 76 2.74 3.98 20.81
C PRO A 76 1.50 3.19 20.41
N GLY A 77 1.67 1.88 20.16
CA GLY A 77 0.59 0.99 19.75
C GLY A 77 0.27 1.01 18.25
N ILE A 78 0.98 1.83 17.46
CA ILE A 78 0.90 1.80 16.00
C ILE A 78 2.12 1.07 15.45
N SER A 79 1.89 -0.02 14.72
CA SER A 79 2.98 -0.76 14.06
C SER A 79 3.33 -0.14 12.71
N TRP A 80 4.42 0.62 12.67
CA TRP A 80 4.99 1.15 11.42
C TRP A 80 5.46 0.02 10.49
N GLN A 81 5.85 -1.13 11.04
CA GLN A 81 6.26 -2.33 10.28
C GLN A 81 5.08 -2.88 9.48
N ALA A 82 3.90 -2.99 10.11
CA ALA A 82 2.68 -3.42 9.44
C ALA A 82 2.30 -2.48 8.28
N HIS A 83 2.45 -1.17 8.50
CA HIS A 83 2.17 -0.14 7.50
C HIS A 83 3.15 -0.18 6.33
N LEU A 84 4.44 -0.28 6.61
CA LEU A 84 5.49 -0.37 5.60
C LEU A 84 5.36 -1.66 4.75
N GLY A 85 5.21 -2.80 5.41
CA GLY A 85 5.02 -4.09 4.74
C GLY A 85 3.77 -4.12 3.88
N GLY A 86 2.66 -3.59 4.41
CA GLY A 86 1.40 -3.50 3.68
C GLY A 86 1.49 -2.59 2.46
N PHE A 87 2.11 -1.41 2.61
CA PHE A 87 2.35 -0.47 1.51
C PHE A 87 3.15 -1.12 0.36
N ILE A 88 4.29 -1.75 0.69
CA ILE A 88 5.17 -2.38 -0.30
C ILE A 88 4.43 -3.54 -1.00
N ALA A 89 3.81 -4.43 -0.23
CA ALA A 89 3.09 -5.58 -0.79
C ALA A 89 1.92 -5.16 -1.68
N GLY A 90 1.14 -4.14 -1.27
CA GLY A 90 0.04 -3.61 -2.06
C GLY A 90 0.48 -2.93 -3.36
N ALA A 91 1.58 -2.17 -3.33
CA ALA A 91 2.19 -1.57 -4.51
C ALA A 91 2.67 -2.65 -5.51
N ILE A 92 3.36 -3.68 -5.02
CA ILE A 92 3.82 -4.82 -5.84
C ILE A 92 2.63 -5.57 -6.45
N ALA A 93 1.63 -5.92 -5.64
CA ALA A 93 0.42 -6.60 -6.12
C ALA A 93 -0.28 -5.79 -7.23
N THR A 94 -0.35 -4.48 -7.05
CA THR A 94 -0.93 -3.57 -8.05
C THR A 94 -0.13 -3.53 -9.34
N LEU A 95 1.20 -3.46 -9.23
CA LEU A 95 2.09 -3.49 -10.39
C LEU A 95 1.88 -4.76 -11.21
N LEU A 96 1.77 -5.92 -10.55
CA LEU A 96 1.56 -7.21 -11.21
C LEU A 96 0.16 -7.35 -11.82
N CYS A 97 -0.88 -6.91 -11.13
CA CYS A 97 -2.27 -7.16 -11.55
C CYS A 97 -2.86 -6.11 -12.49
N ILE A 98 -2.38 -4.86 -12.45
CA ILE A 98 -3.08 -3.71 -13.04
C ILE A 98 -2.20 -2.92 -14.02
N ALA A 99 -0.90 -2.74 -13.73
CA ALA A 99 -0.03 -1.91 -14.58
C ALA A 99 0.03 -2.36 -16.06
N PRO A 100 0.04 -3.68 -16.41
CA PRO A 100 0.03 -4.12 -17.81
C PRO A 100 -1.19 -3.64 -18.59
N GLN A 101 -2.33 -3.46 -17.93
CA GLN A 101 -3.59 -3.07 -18.56
C GLN A 101 -3.67 -1.56 -18.75
N LEU A 102 -3.15 -0.79 -17.79
CA LEU A 102 -3.03 0.66 -17.90
C LEU A 102 -2.10 1.06 -19.05
N MET A 103 -1.00 0.33 -19.25
CA MET A 103 -0.08 0.56 -20.37
C MET A 103 -0.71 0.21 -21.72
N ARG A 104 -1.51 -0.86 -21.81
CA ARG A 104 -2.24 -1.24 -23.04
C ARG A 104 -3.33 -0.23 -23.43
N SER A 105 -4.03 0.34 -22.46
CA SER A 105 -5.08 1.35 -22.71
C SER A 105 -4.54 2.64 -23.33
N ARG A 106 -3.23 2.89 -23.23
CA ARG A 106 -2.57 4.14 -23.62
C ARG A 106 -1.90 4.08 -25.00
N GLY A 107 -1.78 2.88 -25.57
CA GLY A 107 -1.26 2.65 -26.93
C GLY A 107 -2.36 2.64 -28.01
N ARG A 108 -3.58 3.01 -27.63
CA ARG A 108 -4.71 3.34 -28.50
C ARG A 108 -4.98 4.82 -28.34
#